data_AF-A0A7V6RKZ4-F1
#
_entry.id   AF-A0A7V6RKZ4-F1
#
_cell.length_a   1.000
_cell.length_b   1.000
_cell.length_c   1.000
_cell.angle_alpha   90.00
_cell.angle_beta   90.00
_cell.angle_gamma   90.00
#
_symmetry.space_group_name_H-M   'P 1'
#
loop_
_entity.id
_entity.type
_entity.pdbx_description
1 polymer ?
#
loop_
_entity_poly.entity_id
_entity_poly.type
_entity_poly.pdbx_seq_one_letter_code
_entity_poly.pdbx_strand_id
1 'polypeptide(L)' 'MDKCDLCSKQYPEATLKKMVQIMGRKAYLQNVCPACQAVIINNPNYYYLQDFKKAGQ' A
#
# COMPACT_ATOMS: atom_id res chain seq x y z
N MET A 1 5.08 14.97 -0.25
CA MET A 1 6.04 13.84 -0.13
C MET A 1 5.63 13.07 1.10
N ASP A 2 5.49 11.76 0.97
CA ASP A 2 5.00 10.89 2.04
C ASP A 2 6.05 9.85 2.41
N LYS A 3 5.86 9.21 3.58
CA LYS A 3 6.76 8.17 4.07
C LYS A 3 6.24 6.79 3.67
N CYS A 4 7.16 5.88 3.38
CA CYS A 4 6.85 4.46 3.33
C CYS A 4 6.58 3.96 4.77
N ASP A 5 5.46 3.30 5.00
CA ASP A 5 5.10 2.82 6.34
C ASP A 5 6.00 1.69 6.85
N LEU A 6 6.72 1.01 5.95
CA LEU A 6 7.62 -0.10 6.28
C LEU A 6 9.05 0.35 6.60
N CYS A 7 9.57 1.35 5.88
CA CYS A 7 10.97 1.77 6.03
C CYS A 7 11.15 3.24 6.45
N SER A 8 10.06 3.99 6.62
CA SER A 8 10.01 5.39 7.04
C SER A 8 10.76 6.40 6.14
N LYS A 9 11.35 5.96 5.03
CA LYS A 9 11.98 6.84 4.02
C LYS A 9 10.92 7.64 3.28
N GLN A 10 11.27 8.86 2.88
CA GLN A 10 10.40 9.77 2.13
C GLN A 10 10.47 9.50 0.62
N TYR A 11 9.30 9.57 -0.02
CA TYR A 11 9.14 9.40 -1.46
C TYR A 11 8.13 10.42 -2.02
N PRO A 12 8.21 10.73 -3.32
CA PRO A 12 7.08 11.34 -4.02
C PRO A 12 5.83 10.46 -3.89
N GLU A 13 4.65 11.06 -3.73
CA GLU A 13 3.39 10.32 -3.55
C GLU A 13 3.14 9.35 -4.72
N ALA A 14 3.43 9.78 -5.95
CA ALA A 14 3.29 8.95 -7.15
C ALA A 14 4.17 7.69 -7.16
N THR A 15 5.24 7.65 -6.35
CA THR A 15 6.12 6.48 -6.22
C THR A 15 5.58 5.46 -5.22
N LEU A 16 4.79 5.90 -4.24
CA LEU A 16 4.23 5.03 -3.22
C LEU A 16 3.01 4.28 -3.78
N LYS A 17 2.90 3.01 -3.44
CA LYS A 17 1.72 2.19 -3.72
C LYS A 17 0.83 2.19 -2.49
N LYS A 18 -0.47 2.46 -2.69
CA LYS A 18 -1.49 2.27 -1.66
C LYS A 18 -1.85 0.80 -1.59
N MET A 19 -1.63 0.21 -0.42
CA MET A 19 -1.91 -1.19 -0.13
C MET A 19 -2.77 -1.31 1.12
N VAL A 20 -3.49 -2.42 1.23
CA VAL A 20 -4.26 -2.77 2.42
C VAL A 20 -3.56 -3.94 3.09
N GLN A 21 -3.21 -3.76 4.36
CA GLN A 21 -2.73 -4.84 5.22
C GLN A 21 -3.87 -5.33 6.11
N ILE A 22 -4.13 -6.63 6.10
CA ILE A 22 -5.07 -7.28 7.02
C ILE A 22 -4.30 -7.84 8.22
N MET A 23 -4.68 -7.43 9.43
CA MET A 23 -4.17 -8.02 10.67
C MET A 23 -5.33 -8.44 11.56
N GLY A 24 -5.55 -9.74 11.69
CA GLY A 24 -6.71 -10.30 12.38
C GLY A 24 -8.01 -9.85 11.70
N ARG A 25 -8.82 -9.05 12.40
CA ARG A 25 -10.10 -8.50 11.89
C ARG A 25 -10.03 -7.03 11.49
N LYS A 26 -8.82 -6.46 11.37
CA LYS A 26 -8.62 -5.04 11.04
C LYS A 26 -7.89 -4.90 9.71
N ALA A 27 -8.28 -3.88 8.95
CA ALA A 27 -7.65 -3.47 7.70
C ALA A 27 -6.96 -2.13 7.88
N TYR A 28 -5.71 -2.02 7.46
CA TYR A 28 -4.89 -0.82 7.56
C TYR A 28 -4.46 -0.38 6.17
N LEU A 29 -4.63 0.91 5.87
CA LEU A 29 -4.04 1.51 4.68
C LEU A 29 -2.55 1.71 4.91
N GLN A 30 -1.77 1.34 3.90
CA GLN A 30 -0.31 1.42 3.91
C GLN A 30 0.17 2.11 2.62
N ASN A 31 1.09 3.05 2.77
CA ASN A 31 1.88 3.62 1.70
C ASN A 31 3.21 2.87 1.61
N VAL A 32 3.44 2.15 0.52
CA VAL A 32 4.57 1.24 0.39
C VAL A 32 5.46 1.66 -0.78
N CYS A 33 6.76 1.79 -0.55
CA CYS A 33 7.72 2.08 -1.63
C CYS A 33 8.06 0.81 -2.43
N PRO A 34 8.56 0.94 -3.67
CA PRO A 34 8.84 -0.22 -4.55
C PRO A 34 9.78 -1.27 -3.95
N ALA A 35 10.78 -0.84 -3.18
CA ALA A 35 11.71 -1.75 -2.51
C ALA A 35 11.00 -2.58 -1.42
N CYS A 36 10.18 -1.93 -0.59
CA CYS A 36 9.42 -2.62 0.46
C CYS A 36 8.31 -3.50 -0.12
N GLN A 37 7.70 -3.09 -1.25
CA GLN A 37 6.71 -3.87 -1.97
C GLN A 37 7.26 -5.24 -2.38
N ALA A 38 8.49 -5.30 -2.91
CA ALA A 38 9.15 -6.55 -3.29
C ALA A 38 9.35 -7.51 -2.10
N VAL A 39 9.49 -6.97 -0.88
CA VAL A 39 9.63 -7.77 0.34
C VAL A 39 8.29 -8.37 0.77
N ILE A 40 7.19 -7.62 0.66
CA ILE A 40 5.87 -8.05 1.13
C ILE A 40 5.00 -8.72 0.06
N ILE A 41 5.44 -8.78 -1.20
CA ILE A 41 4.61 -9.28 -2.32
C ILE A 41 4.11 -10.71 -2.12
N ASN A 42 4.85 -11.54 -1.37
CA ASN A 42 4.49 -12.93 -1.07
C ASN A 42 3.74 -13.07 0.26
N ASN A 43 3.43 -11.97 0.95
CA ASN A 43 2.68 -12.00 2.20
C ASN A 43 1.17 -11.95 1.90
N PRO A 44 0.39 -12.99 2.23
CA PRO A 44 -1.03 -13.07 1.88
C PRO A 44 -1.90 -12.04 2.60
N ASN A 45 -1.36 -11.29 3.56
CA ASN A 45 -2.08 -10.26 4.27
C ASN A 45 -2.04 -8.89 3.58
N TYR A 46 -1.29 -8.74 2.48
CA TYR A 46 -1.15 -7.47 1.77
C TYR A 46 -1.84 -7.53 0.41
N TYR A 47 -2.68 -6.53 0.14
CA TYR A 47 -3.46 -6.42 -1.08
C TYR A 47 -3.27 -5.03 -1.70
N TYR A 48 -3.33 -4.93 -3.02
CA TYR A 48 -3.37 -3.63 -3.68
C TYR A 48 -4.73 -2.97 -3.44
N LEU A 49 -4.72 -1.67 -3.09
CA LEU A 49 -5.94 -0.90 -3.07
C LEU A 49 -6.38 -0.67 -4.52
N GLN A 50 -7.43 -1.36 -4.95
CA GLN A 50 -8.01 -1.13 -6.28
C GLN A 50 -8.98 0.04 -6.19
N ASP A 51 -8.66 1.14 -6.89
CA ASP A 51 -9.60 2.23 -7.06
C ASP A 51 -10.75 1.75 -7.95
N PHE A 52 -11.88 1.42 -7.33
CA PHE A 52 -13.14 1.31 -8.06
C PHE A 52 -13.52 2.72 -8.52
N LYS A 53 -13.03 3.13 -9.69
CA LYS A 53 -13.66 4.25 -10.41
C LYS A 53 -15.13 3.89 -10.54
N LYS A 54 -16.01 4.66 -9.90
CA LYS A 54 -17.47 4.51 -10.04
C LYS A 54 -17.77 4.37 -11.52
N ALA A 55 -18.31 3.23 -11.93
CA ALA A 55 -18.86 3.06 -13.25
C ALA A 55 -20.04 4.03 -13.38
N GLY A 56 -19.89 5.04 -14.25
CA GLY A 56 -20.97 5.91 -14.75
C GLY A 56 -21.64 6.82 -13.70
N GLN A 57 -21.29 8.11 -13.76
CA GLN A 57 -22.30 9.17 -13.64
C GLN A 57 -22.69 9.59 -15.06
#